data_AF-A0A445BJ83-F1
#
_entry.id   AF-A0A445BJ83-F1
#
_cell.length_a   1.000
_cell.length_b   1.000
_cell.length_c   1.000
_cell.angle_alpha   90.00
_cell.angle_beta   90.00
_cell.angle_gamma   90.00
#
_symmetry.space_group_name_H-M   'P 1'
#
loop_
_entity.id
_entity.type
_entity.pdbx_description
1 polymer ?
#
loop_
_entity_poly.entity_id
_entity_poly.type
_entity_poly.pdbx_seq_one_letter_code
_entity_poly.pdbx_strand_id
1 'polypeptide(L)'
;MVYTRTIFTNVKKEIDAVGALNFVSKRRVSTTVVYTMEEYGNPGKPVVTLIDMNTTKLECRCNFCAREGIPCRHMFFVMKHEHLKTIPHRLILKRWRKDAKAVED
;
A
#
# COMPACT_ATOMS: atom_id res chain seq x y z
N MET A 1 -10.13 -3.53 -15.73
CA MET A 1 -8.67 -3.40 -15.46
C MET A 1 -8.37 -1.93 -15.15
N VAL A 2 -8.15 -1.61 -13.87
CA VAL A 2 -8.11 -0.21 -13.36
C VAL A 2 -6.84 0.54 -13.80
N TYR A 3 -5.72 -0.14 -13.99
CA TYR A 3 -4.43 0.49 -14.32
C TYR A 3 -4.04 0.41 -15.80
N THR A 4 -3.16 1.31 -16.26
CA THR A 4 -2.39 1.13 -17.50
C THR A 4 -1.46 -0.08 -17.37
N ARG A 5 -1.01 -0.67 -18.50
CA ARG A 5 -0.12 -1.85 -18.48
C ARG A 5 1.15 -1.61 -17.63
N THR A 6 1.78 -0.45 -17.78
CA THR A 6 3.00 -0.09 -17.03
C THR A 6 2.74 -0.01 -15.53
N ILE A 7 1.62 0.59 -15.12
CA ILE A 7 1.28 0.72 -13.70
C ILE A 7 0.89 -0.61 -13.09
N PHE A 8 0.18 -1.46 -13.84
CA PHE A 8 -0.09 -2.81 -13.39
C PHE A 8 1.20 -3.57 -13.09
N THR A 9 2.23 -3.46 -13.95
CA THR A 9 3.53 -4.08 -13.71
C THR A 9 4.21 -3.54 -12.44
N ASN A 10 4.16 -2.22 -12.20
CA ASN A 10 4.75 -1.63 -10.99
C ASN A 10 4.00 -2.05 -9.72
N VAL A 11 2.67 -2.08 -9.76
CA VAL A 11 1.84 -2.58 -8.66
C VAL A 11 2.14 -4.05 -8.38
N LYS A 12 2.26 -4.88 -9.42
CA LYS A 12 2.61 -6.29 -9.29
C LYS A 12 3.97 -6.46 -8.61
N LYS A 13 4.99 -5.69 -9.00
CA LYS A 13 6.32 -5.73 -8.35
C LYS A 13 6.23 -5.45 -6.84
N GLU A 14 5.42 -4.47 -6.44
CA GLU A 14 5.23 -4.15 -5.01
C GLU A 14 4.44 -5.24 -4.26
N ILE A 15 3.51 -5.94 -4.93
CA ILE A 15 2.81 -7.10 -4.35
C ILE A 15 3.77 -8.28 -4.17
N ASP A 16 4.56 -8.60 -5.20
CA ASP A 16 5.52 -9.70 -5.16
C ASP A 16 6.60 -9.45 -4.07
N ALA A 17 7.02 -8.19 -3.90
CA ALA A 17 7.99 -7.79 -2.88
C ALA A 17 7.50 -7.91 -1.42
N VAL A 18 6.19 -8.13 -1.18
CA VAL A 18 5.66 -8.39 0.17
C VAL A 18 6.32 -9.61 0.81
N GLY A 19 6.73 -10.60 0.00
CA GLY A 19 7.42 -11.80 0.50
C GLY A 19 8.77 -11.52 1.17
N ALA A 20 9.37 -10.35 0.94
CA ALA A 20 10.61 -9.93 1.56
C ALA A 20 10.41 -9.13 2.86
N LEU A 21 9.17 -8.99 3.36
CA LEU A 21 8.89 -8.25 4.59
C LEU A 21 8.79 -9.19 5.80
N ASN A 22 9.47 -8.82 6.87
CA ASN A 22 9.35 -9.43 8.18
C ASN A 22 8.36 -8.66 9.04
N PHE A 23 7.43 -9.35 9.67
CA PHE A 23 6.52 -8.76 10.64
C PHE A 23 7.23 -8.50 11.97
N VAL A 24 7.13 -7.27 12.49
CA VAL A 24 7.68 -6.91 13.81
C VAL A 24 6.59 -6.80 14.84
N SER A 25 5.56 -5.97 14.60
CA SER A 25 4.49 -5.78 15.56
C SER A 25 3.22 -5.20 14.95
N LYS A 26 2.10 -5.40 15.66
CA LYS A 26 0.79 -4.82 15.41
C LYS A 26 0.26 -4.22 16.71
N ARG A 27 -0.06 -2.93 16.71
CA ARG A 27 -0.61 -2.22 17.88
C ARG A 27 -1.85 -1.43 17.49
N ARG A 28 -2.93 -1.54 18.25
CA ARG A 28 -4.13 -0.71 18.05
C ARG A 28 -4.09 0.52 18.95
N VAL A 29 -4.41 1.68 18.39
CA VAL A 29 -4.59 2.96 19.08
C VAL A 29 -5.91 3.56 18.60
N SER A 30 -6.96 3.46 19.42
CA SER A 30 -8.33 3.85 19.03
C SER A 30 -8.79 3.09 17.76
N THR A 31 -9.13 3.82 16.69
CA THR A 31 -9.53 3.28 15.38
C THR A 31 -8.35 2.93 14.47
N THR A 32 -7.14 3.39 14.82
CA THR A 32 -5.95 3.20 14.00
C THR A 32 -5.16 1.99 14.46
N VAL A 33 -4.76 1.13 13.53
CA VAL A 33 -3.81 0.05 13.77
C VAL A 33 -2.46 0.44 13.18
N VAL A 34 -1.42 0.31 14.00
CA VAL A 34 -0.02 0.55 13.68
C VAL A 34 0.64 -0.78 13.40
N TYR A 35 1.14 -0.94 12.19
CA TYR A 35 1.97 -2.07 11.76
C TYR A 35 3.43 -1.63 11.66
N THR A 36 4.31 -2.45 12.23
CA THR A 36 5.75 -2.30 12.13
C THR A 36 6.30 -3.51 11.39
N MET A 37 7.06 -3.29 10.33
CA MET A 37 7.68 -4.34 9.52
C MET A 37 9.15 -3.99 9.25
N GLU A 38 9.96 -4.98 8.92
CA GLU A 38 11.35 -4.80 8.47
C GLU A 38 11.56 -5.46 7.12
N GLU A 39 12.51 -4.96 6.34
CA GLU A 39 12.93 -5.59 5.09
C GLU A 39 13.89 -6.75 5.40
N TYR A 40 13.70 -7.89 4.73
CA TYR A 40 14.60 -9.03 4.82
C TYR A 40 16.04 -8.60 4.46
N GLY A 41 17.00 -9.02 5.28
CA GLY A 41 18.40 -8.62 5.12
C GLY A 41 18.75 -7.21 5.62
N ASN A 42 17.80 -6.47 6.21
CA ASN A 42 18.04 -5.12 6.74
C ASN A 42 17.43 -4.95 8.15
N PRO A 43 17.87 -5.75 9.14
CA PRO A 43 17.30 -5.74 10.49
C PRO A 43 17.53 -4.40 11.20
N GLY A 44 16.61 -4.04 12.10
CA GLY A 44 16.71 -2.82 12.92
C GLY A 44 16.35 -1.52 12.19
N LYS A 45 15.80 -1.60 10.98
CA LYS A 45 15.25 -0.45 10.22
C LYS A 45 13.75 -0.63 10.00
N PRO A 46 12.93 -0.50 11.06
CA PRO A 46 11.50 -0.71 10.96
C PRO A 46 10.83 0.36 10.10
N VAL A 47 9.88 -0.07 9.29
CA VAL A 47 8.95 0.78 8.54
C VAL A 47 7.57 0.67 9.17
N VAL A 48 6.93 1.82 9.36
CA VAL A 48 5.58 1.91 9.95
C VAL A 48 4.53 2.13 8.87
N THR A 49 3.47 1.31 8.91
CA THR A 49 2.23 1.51 8.15
C THR A 49 1.05 1.62 9.11
N LEU A 50 0.18 2.59 8.86
CA LEU A 50 -1.03 2.86 9.63
C LEU A 50 -2.24 2.47 8.79
N ILE A 51 -3.25 1.88 9.43
CA ILE A 51 -4.59 1.71 8.86
C ILE A 51 -5.65 2.21 9.85
N ASP A 52 -6.50 3.13 9.42
CA ASP A 52 -7.71 3.47 10.15
C ASP A 52 -8.82 2.47 9.81
N MET A 53 -9.35 1.76 10.81
CA MET A 53 -10.30 0.67 10.61
C MET A 53 -11.72 1.13 10.27
N ASN A 54 -12.06 2.41 10.50
CA ASN A 54 -13.38 2.95 10.17
C ASN A 54 -13.44 3.40 8.70
N THR A 55 -12.32 3.91 8.20
CA THR A 55 -12.23 4.53 6.86
C THR A 55 -11.42 3.70 5.87
N THR A 56 -10.73 2.65 6.34
CA THR A 56 -9.76 1.84 5.58
C THR A 56 -8.68 2.71 4.94
N LYS A 57 -8.35 3.86 5.57
CA LYS A 57 -7.29 4.75 5.11
C LYS A 57 -5.94 4.16 5.53
N LEU A 58 -5.09 3.86 4.55
CA LEU A 58 -3.72 3.39 4.76
C LEU A 58 -2.71 4.51 4.54
N GLU A 59 -1.69 4.56 5.39
CA GLU A 59 -0.57 5.49 5.28
C GLU A 59 0.72 4.78 5.65
N CYS A 60 1.75 4.87 4.81
CA CYS A 60 3.05 4.27 5.07
C CYS A 60 4.14 5.34 5.15
N ARG A 61 5.02 5.22 6.15
CA ARG A 61 6.10 6.19 6.42
C ARG A 61 7.29 6.11 5.47
N CYS A 62 7.30 5.18 4.51
CA CYS A 62 8.37 5.07 3.51
C CYS A 62 8.30 6.10 2.36
N ASN A 63 7.28 6.97 2.33
CA ASN A 63 7.05 8.01 1.31
C ASN A 63 6.88 7.53 -0.15
N PHE A 64 6.96 6.22 -0.41
CA PHE A 64 6.84 5.64 -1.75
C PHE A 64 5.51 5.99 -2.41
N CYS A 65 4.39 5.88 -1.69
CA CYS A 65 3.07 6.19 -2.27
C CYS A 65 2.93 7.67 -2.66
N ALA A 66 3.58 8.59 -1.92
CA ALA A 66 3.58 10.00 -2.28
C ALA A 66 4.40 10.26 -3.56
N ARG A 67 5.53 9.56 -3.71
CA ARG A 67 6.45 9.68 -4.85
C ARG A 67 5.93 8.99 -6.12
N GLU A 68 5.58 7.71 -6.03
CA GLU A 68 5.18 6.87 -7.15
C GLU A 68 3.67 6.95 -7.43
N GLY A 69 2.87 7.32 -6.43
CA GLY A 69 1.41 7.38 -6.55
C GLY A 69 0.69 6.04 -6.59
N ILE A 70 1.37 4.96 -6.22
CA ILE A 70 0.80 3.62 -6.03
C ILE A 70 1.18 3.10 -4.62
N PRO A 71 0.40 2.18 -4.03
CA PRO A 71 0.74 1.58 -2.75
C PRO A 71 2.10 0.86 -2.82
N CYS A 72 2.89 0.97 -1.75
CA CYS A 72 4.13 0.19 -1.61
C CYS A 72 3.85 -1.20 -1.03
N ARG A 73 4.86 -2.07 -1.07
CA ARG A 73 4.86 -3.40 -0.45
C ARG A 73 4.41 -3.40 1.02
N HIS A 74 4.80 -2.40 1.81
CA HIS A 74 4.39 -2.29 3.21
C HIS A 74 2.88 -2.07 3.37
N MET A 75 2.24 -1.37 2.43
CA MET A 75 0.79 -1.20 2.41
C MET A 75 0.10 -2.49 1.96
N PHE A 76 0.65 -3.17 0.95
CA PHE A 76 0.14 -4.48 0.52
C PHE A 76 0.26 -5.55 1.60
N PHE A 77 1.32 -5.53 2.41
CA PHE A 77 1.44 -6.38 3.59
C PHE A 77 0.26 -6.18 4.55
N VAL A 78 -0.05 -4.92 4.89
CA VAL A 78 -1.18 -4.61 5.78
C VAL A 78 -2.51 -4.99 5.15
N MET A 79 -2.71 -4.75 3.85
CA MET A 79 -3.91 -5.18 3.13
C MET A 79 -4.10 -6.71 3.22
N LYS A 80 -3.03 -7.48 2.98
CA LYS A 80 -3.06 -8.94 3.11
C LYS A 80 -3.38 -9.36 4.54
N HIS A 81 -2.75 -8.72 5.52
CA HIS A 81 -2.94 -9.02 6.94
C HIS A 81 -4.34 -8.68 7.45
N GLU A 82 -4.99 -7.66 6.89
CA GLU A 82 -6.38 -7.27 7.20
C GLU A 82 -7.39 -7.90 6.24
N HIS A 83 -6.96 -8.89 5.43
CA HIS A 83 -7.81 -9.61 4.46
C HIS A 83 -8.55 -8.72 3.46
N LEU A 84 -7.98 -7.56 3.13
CA LEU A 84 -8.54 -6.65 2.14
C LEU A 84 -8.39 -7.24 0.74
N LYS A 85 -9.52 -7.54 0.09
CA LYS A 85 -9.57 -8.13 -1.26
C LYS A 85 -9.46 -7.11 -2.38
N THR A 86 -9.57 -5.82 -2.06
CA THR A 86 -9.50 -4.72 -3.02
C THR A 86 -8.58 -3.63 -2.49
N ILE A 87 -7.88 -2.95 -3.41
CA ILE A 87 -7.11 -1.76 -3.07
C ILE A 87 -8.11 -0.64 -2.77
N PRO A 88 -8.07 -0.03 -1.58
CA PRO A 88 -8.95 1.09 -1.26
C PRO A 88 -8.86 2.19 -2.33
N HIS A 89 -10.01 2.61 -2.84
CA HIS A 89 -10.12 3.54 -3.96
C HIS A 89 -9.34 4.85 -3.75
N ARG A 90 -9.20 5.28 -2.49
CA ARG A 90 -8.45 6.49 -2.08
C ARG A 90 -6.94 6.39 -2.33
N LEU A 91 -6.40 5.17 -2.41
CA LEU A 91 -4.98 4.92 -2.69
C LEU A 91 -4.68 4.84 -4.19
N ILE A 92 -5.72 4.76 -5.02
CA ILE A 92 -5.61 4.71 -6.47
C ILE A 92 -5.78 6.14 -6.99
N LEU A 93 -4.68 6.86 -7.18
CA LEU A 93 -4.72 8.22 -7.72
C LEU A 93 -5.37 8.22 -9.11
N LYS A 94 -6.23 9.22 -9.38
CA LYS A 94 -7.00 9.35 -10.64
C LYS A 94 -6.10 9.28 -11.88
N ARG A 95 -4.87 9.83 -11.83
CA ARG A 95 -3.90 9.82 -12.93
C ARG A 95 -3.48 8.43 -13.42
N TRP A 96 -3.73 7.38 -12.64
CA TRP A 96 -3.33 6.01 -12.95
C TRP A 96 -4.48 5.13 -13.42
N ARG A 97 -5.70 5.68 -13.46
CA ARG A 97 -6.86 4.98 -14.01
C ARG A 97 -6.81 4.99 -15.53
N LYS A 98 -7.27 3.92 -16.19
CA LYS A 98 -7.46 3.92 -17.65
C LYS A 98 -8.35 5.10 -18.10
N ASP A 99 -9.28 5.47 -17.24
CA ASP A 99 -10.25 6.56 -17.43
C ASP A 99 -9.59 7.95 -17.43
N ALA A 100 -8.30 8.08 -17.10
CA ALA A 100 -7.56 9.33 -17.22
C ALA A 100 -7.40 9.82 -18.67
N LYS A 101 -7.76 9.00 -19.66
CA LYS A 101 -7.84 9.35 -21.09
C LYS A 101 -9.27 9.61 -21.59
N ALA A 102 -10.30 9.54 -20.74
CA ALA A 102 -11.60 10.07 -21.13
C ALA A 102 -11.50 11.59 -21.07
N VAL A 103 -11.19 12.18 -22.23
CA VAL A 103 -11.49 13.59 -22.50
C VAL A 103 -12.99 13.75 -22.23
N GLU A 104 -13.34 14.68 -21.36
CA GLU A 104 -14.71 15.14 -21.21
C GLU A 104 -15.08 15.80 -22.54
N ASP A 105 -15.99 15.18 -23.30
CA ASP A 105 -16.75 15.82 -24.38
C ASP A 105 -17.99 16.50 -23.79
#